data_AF-A0A7X0NYZ3-F1
#
_entry.id   AF-A0A7X0NYZ3-F1
#
_cell.length_a   1.000
_cell.length_b   1.000
_cell.length_c   1.000
_cell.angle_alpha   90.00
_cell.angle_beta   90.00
_cell.angle_gamma   90.00
#
_symmetry.space_group_name_H-M   'P 1'
#
loop_
_entity.id
_entity.type
_entity.pdbx_description
1 polymer ?
#
loop_
_entity_poly.entity_id
_entity_poly.type
_entity_poly.pdbx_seq_one_letter_code
_entity_poly.pdbx_strand_id
1 'polypeptide(L)'
;MSSYNDDTLPLQPPIRLPGKATLAAAVRAAPLAEELKPEGDDAEVLALWAEHCRERLAEDEGLLLELVRLFLSREPLRGETSETLTGLGLVRGAEPYTLSWLGLWVARQIIAETTGQDIPVMGSLAGADAATLLHGLRSYPESERGEELAGWLKDRDERAAVDEIASVLAAVSPLSRAVGVELLSAAFGEEGRRALDRLLEEPKLGAVIAARLGREERQPSPEEIAWVLVDMAAALLEFGGETGEVIESIAMGMKAEEQAGTIAILAFGDHPWTGQVLRVFIEHHPDERVAAAARKALRRLRGLADLRG
;
A
#
# COMPACT_ATOMS: atom_id res chain seq x y z
N MET A 1 5.48 -12.24 12.38
CA MET A 1 4.42 -12.18 11.34
C MET A 1 3.29 -11.37 11.94
N SER A 2 3.28 -10.07 11.65
CA SER A 2 2.25 -9.15 12.18
C SER A 2 0.89 -9.63 11.67
N SER A 3 -0.09 -9.81 12.57
CA SER A 3 -1.45 -10.09 12.15
C SER A 3 -1.98 -8.84 11.48
N TYR A 4 -2.11 -8.88 10.16
CA TYR A 4 -2.91 -7.92 9.41
C TYR A 4 -4.34 -8.00 9.96
N ASN A 5 -4.67 -7.08 10.86
CA ASN A 5 -6.03 -6.87 11.35
C ASN A 5 -6.84 -6.16 10.28
N ASP A 6 -8.11 -6.51 10.25
CA ASP A 6 -9.17 -6.16 9.29
C ASP A 6 -9.57 -4.66 9.26
N ASP A 7 -8.78 -3.79 9.91
CA ASP A 7 -9.01 -2.34 10.04
C ASP A 7 -7.96 -1.51 9.28
N THR A 8 -7.28 -2.09 8.28
CA THR A 8 -6.33 -1.31 7.49
C THR A 8 -7.10 -0.32 6.61
N LEU A 9 -7.03 0.97 6.96
CA LEU A 9 -7.38 2.06 6.06
C LEU A 9 -6.79 1.78 4.66
N PRO A 10 -7.49 2.14 3.58
CA PRO A 10 -6.98 1.95 2.23
C PRO A 10 -5.60 2.59 2.10
N LEU A 11 -4.73 1.99 1.28
CA LEU A 11 -3.38 2.50 1.05
C LEU A 11 -3.46 3.97 0.61
N GLN A 12 -2.85 4.85 1.39
CA GLN A 12 -2.88 6.28 1.11
C GLN A 12 -1.81 6.62 0.07
N PRO A 13 -2.15 7.42 -0.96
CA PRO A 13 -1.20 7.84 -1.97
C PRO A 13 -0.06 8.67 -1.36
N PRO A 14 1.10 8.73 -2.03
CA PRO A 14 2.22 9.52 -1.56
C PRO A 14 1.83 10.99 -1.42
N ILE A 15 2.45 11.66 -0.46
CA ILE A 15 2.37 13.12 -0.35
C ILE A 15 3.63 13.78 -0.90
N ARG A 16 3.51 15.06 -1.26
CA ARG A 16 4.66 15.88 -1.64
C ARG A 16 4.96 16.85 -0.51
N LEU A 17 6.17 16.74 0.04
CA LEU A 17 6.67 17.62 1.08
C LEU A 17 7.99 18.25 0.62
N PRO A 18 8.25 19.51 1.01
CA PRO A 18 9.56 20.10 0.81
C PRO A 18 10.57 19.51 1.81
N GLY A 19 11.86 19.80 1.60
CA GLY A 19 12.93 19.34 2.49
C GLY A 19 12.82 19.89 3.92
N LYS A 20 13.51 19.24 4.87
CA LYS A 20 13.46 19.58 6.31
C LYS A 20 13.72 21.06 6.59
N ALA A 21 14.69 21.68 5.92
CA ALA A 21 15.00 23.10 6.09
C ALA A 21 13.83 24.01 5.74
N THR A 22 13.09 23.69 4.67
CA THR A 22 11.89 24.45 4.28
C THR A 22 10.74 24.20 5.26
N LEU A 23 10.55 22.97 5.75
CA LEU A 23 9.56 22.68 6.79
C LEU A 23 9.88 23.42 8.10
N ALA A 24 11.14 23.42 8.54
CA ALA A 24 11.57 24.15 9.74
C ALA A 24 11.43 25.67 9.57
N ALA A 25 11.69 26.21 8.38
CA ALA A 25 11.39 27.60 8.06
C ALA A 25 9.88 27.89 8.11
N ALA A 26 9.03 26.97 7.65
CA ALA A 26 7.58 27.10 7.75
C ALA A 26 7.08 27.05 9.20
N VAL A 27 7.68 26.22 10.06
CA VAL A 27 7.44 26.23 11.51
C VAL A 27 7.75 27.60 12.10
N ARG A 28 8.95 28.15 11.82
CA ARG A 28 9.36 29.47 12.34
C ARG A 28 8.48 30.62 11.84
N ALA A 29 7.79 30.43 10.72
CA ALA A 29 6.85 31.40 10.14
C ALA A 29 5.39 31.19 10.58
N ALA A 30 5.08 30.14 11.35
CA ALA A 30 3.73 29.89 11.82
C ALA A 30 3.30 30.96 12.84
N PRO A 31 2.02 31.38 12.88
CA PRO A 31 1.58 32.48 13.75
C PRO A 31 1.86 32.24 15.26
N LEU A 32 1.77 31.00 15.75
CA LEU A 32 2.07 30.65 17.14
C LEU A 32 3.57 30.41 17.41
N ALA A 33 4.44 30.55 16.42
CA ALA A 33 5.87 30.31 16.59
C ALA A 33 6.53 31.31 17.56
N GLU A 34 6.02 32.54 17.63
CA GLU A 34 6.52 33.58 18.56
C GLU A 34 6.31 33.23 20.04
N GLU A 35 5.27 32.45 20.34
CA GLU A 35 4.97 31.99 21.70
C GLU A 35 5.90 30.84 22.12
N LEU A 36 6.15 29.92 21.18
CA LEU A 36 6.89 28.68 21.44
C LEU A 36 8.40 28.84 21.27
N LYS A 37 8.84 29.84 20.50
CA LYS A 37 10.24 30.15 20.20
C LYS A 37 11.07 28.89 19.90
N PRO A 38 10.73 28.14 18.83
CA PRO A 38 11.45 26.92 18.50
C PRO A 38 12.91 27.25 18.15
N GLU A 39 13.82 26.82 19.01
CA GLU A 39 15.27 26.95 18.84
C GLU A 39 15.90 25.60 18.46
N GLY A 40 17.16 25.64 18.03
CA GLY A 40 17.91 24.45 17.61
C GLY A 40 18.02 24.28 16.11
N ASP A 41 18.57 23.14 15.71
CA ASP A 41 18.67 22.77 14.30
C ASP A 41 17.29 22.44 13.69
N ASP A 42 17.25 22.21 12.37
CA ASP A 42 15.98 21.96 11.69
C ASP A 42 15.27 20.69 12.17
N ALA A 43 16.00 19.69 12.68
CA ALA A 43 15.39 18.47 13.21
C ALA A 43 14.81 18.70 14.61
N GLU A 44 15.52 19.43 15.46
CA GLU A 44 15.07 19.81 16.81
C GLU A 44 13.80 20.68 16.73
N VAL A 45 13.80 21.69 15.85
CA VAL A 45 12.63 22.56 15.61
C VAL A 45 11.41 21.75 15.17
N LEU A 46 11.60 20.82 14.23
CA LEU A 46 10.50 19.97 13.76
C LEU A 46 10.00 19.04 14.87
N ALA A 47 10.88 18.39 15.62
CA ALA A 47 10.50 17.47 16.69
C ALA A 47 9.68 18.18 17.78
N LEU A 48 10.15 19.36 18.23
CA LEU A 48 9.43 20.19 19.20
C LEU A 48 8.06 20.62 18.68
N TRP A 49 7.98 21.02 17.41
CA TRP A 49 6.72 21.45 16.82
C TRP A 49 5.72 20.31 16.66
N ALA A 50 6.17 19.12 16.23
CA ALA A 50 5.31 17.95 16.15
C ALA A 50 4.74 17.57 17.50
N GLU A 51 5.55 17.59 18.56
CA GLU A 51 5.08 17.32 19.91
C GLU A 51 4.02 18.33 20.35
N HIS A 52 4.29 19.62 20.14
CA HIS A 52 3.31 20.65 20.49
C HIS A 52 2.00 20.50 19.72
N CYS A 53 2.05 20.22 18.41
CA CYS A 53 0.85 19.94 17.63
C CYS A 53 0.09 18.74 18.17
N ARG A 54 0.78 17.66 18.58
CA ARG A 54 0.13 16.47 19.16
C ARG A 54 -0.59 16.81 20.46
N GLU A 55 0.05 17.51 21.38
CA GLU A 55 -0.56 17.91 22.65
C GLU A 55 -1.83 18.73 22.40
N ARG A 56 -1.75 19.75 21.54
CA ARG A 56 -2.89 20.62 21.21
C ARG A 56 -4.04 19.89 20.52
N LEU A 57 -3.73 18.97 19.59
CA LEU A 57 -4.75 18.21 18.87
C LEU A 57 -5.37 17.12 19.76
N ALA A 58 -4.63 16.59 20.74
CA ALA A 58 -5.17 15.63 21.70
C ALA A 58 -6.15 16.27 22.70
N GLU A 59 -6.05 17.58 22.95
CA GLU A 59 -6.98 18.32 23.79
C GLU A 59 -8.35 18.57 23.14
N ASP A 60 -8.45 18.46 21.80
CA ASP A 60 -9.67 18.73 21.03
C ASP A 60 -9.87 17.70 19.91
N GLU A 61 -10.73 16.71 20.18
CA GLU A 61 -11.10 15.65 19.24
C GLU A 61 -11.70 16.21 17.93
N GLY A 62 -12.41 17.34 17.99
CA GLY A 62 -12.98 17.99 16.81
C GLY A 62 -11.90 18.49 15.86
N LEU A 63 -10.85 19.12 16.39
CA LEU A 63 -9.70 19.60 15.60
C LEU A 63 -8.89 18.45 15.01
N LEU A 64 -8.67 17.38 15.79
CA LEU A 64 -7.98 16.19 15.29
C LEU A 64 -8.76 15.56 14.13
N LEU A 65 -10.07 15.38 14.27
CA LEU A 65 -10.92 14.84 13.21
C LEU A 65 -10.95 15.74 11.97
N GLU A 66 -10.96 17.06 12.14
CA GLU A 66 -10.88 18.02 11.04
C GLU A 66 -9.56 17.88 10.26
N LEU A 67 -8.43 17.82 10.97
CA LEU A 67 -7.10 17.63 10.37
C LEU A 67 -7.00 16.30 9.62
N VAL A 68 -7.44 15.21 10.23
CA VAL A 68 -7.45 13.87 9.62
C VAL A 68 -8.35 13.86 8.39
N ARG A 69 -9.53 14.48 8.45
CA ARG A 69 -10.45 14.59 7.32
C ARG A 69 -9.81 15.35 6.15
N LEU A 70 -9.23 16.52 6.40
CA LEU A 70 -8.51 17.30 5.38
C LEU A 70 -7.37 16.49 4.75
N PHE A 71 -6.68 15.68 5.55
CA PHE A 71 -5.59 14.87 5.07
C PHE A 71 -6.08 13.70 4.21
N LEU A 72 -7.08 12.96 4.65
CA LEU A 72 -7.57 11.77 3.93
C LEU A 72 -8.36 12.14 2.67
N SER A 73 -9.20 13.19 2.72
CA SER A 73 -10.00 13.60 1.55
C SER A 73 -9.19 14.32 0.49
N ARG A 74 -8.12 15.05 0.91
CA ARG A 74 -7.38 16.02 0.06
C ARG A 74 -8.26 17.12 -0.52
N GLU A 75 -9.48 17.26 -0.03
CA GLU A 75 -10.45 18.25 -0.51
C GLU A 75 -10.37 19.53 0.33
N PRO A 76 -10.51 20.71 -0.31
CA PRO A 76 -10.66 21.96 0.42
C PRO A 76 -11.94 21.96 1.27
N LEU A 77 -11.84 22.38 2.54
CA LEU A 77 -13.00 22.59 3.40
C LEU A 77 -13.53 24.03 3.27
N ARG A 78 -14.85 24.17 3.30
CA ARG A 78 -15.56 25.47 3.27
C ARG A 78 -15.91 25.91 4.69
N GLY A 79 -16.13 27.20 4.87
CA GLY A 79 -16.40 27.82 6.18
C GLY A 79 -15.17 28.42 6.84
N GLU A 80 -15.36 28.86 8.09
CA GLU A 80 -14.31 29.48 8.90
C GLU A 80 -13.24 28.45 9.28
N THR A 81 -11.97 28.89 9.23
CA THR A 81 -10.83 28.08 9.66
C THR A 81 -10.76 28.06 11.19
N SER A 82 -10.35 26.91 11.75
CA SER A 82 -9.97 26.86 13.16
C SER A 82 -8.82 27.84 13.44
N GLU A 83 -8.99 28.70 14.45
CA GLU A 83 -7.94 29.59 14.94
C GLU A 83 -6.70 28.79 15.37
N THR A 84 -6.90 27.63 15.98
CA THR A 84 -5.82 26.73 16.40
C THR A 84 -5.05 26.17 15.21
N LEU A 85 -5.74 25.62 14.20
CA LEU A 85 -5.07 25.06 13.01
C LEU A 85 -4.33 26.16 12.22
N THR A 86 -4.92 27.35 12.16
CA THR A 86 -4.31 28.53 11.54
C THR A 86 -3.10 28.99 12.32
N GLY A 87 -3.21 29.07 13.65
CA GLY A 87 -2.14 29.46 14.55
C GLY A 87 -0.94 28.52 14.49
N LEU A 88 -1.20 27.22 14.41
CA LEU A 88 -0.18 26.18 14.22
C LEU A 88 0.39 26.13 12.79
N GLY A 89 -0.14 26.94 11.87
CA GLY A 89 0.27 26.97 10.47
C GLY A 89 -0.09 25.70 9.69
N LEU A 90 -1.05 24.88 10.17
CA LEU A 90 -1.41 23.60 9.56
C LEU A 90 -2.35 23.76 8.36
N VAL A 91 -3.04 24.89 8.24
CA VAL A 91 -3.95 25.20 7.13
C VAL A 91 -3.49 26.44 6.37
N ARG A 92 -3.96 26.57 5.12
CA ARG A 92 -3.72 27.73 4.25
C ARG A 92 -5.00 28.12 3.48
N GLY A 93 -5.11 29.39 3.14
CA GLY A 93 -6.25 29.97 2.43
C GLY A 93 -7.32 30.52 3.38
N ALA A 94 -8.24 31.34 2.85
CA ALA A 94 -9.32 31.95 3.62
C ALA A 94 -10.64 31.17 3.48
N GLU A 95 -11.05 30.81 2.25
CA GLU A 95 -12.15 29.88 1.95
C GLU A 95 -12.13 29.48 0.45
N PRO A 96 -12.24 28.19 0.09
CA PRO A 96 -12.06 27.05 0.97
C PRO A 96 -10.58 26.92 1.39
N TYR A 97 -10.33 26.35 2.56
CA TYR A 97 -8.97 26.16 3.08
C TYR A 97 -8.48 24.72 2.86
N THR A 98 -7.16 24.56 2.84
CA THR A 98 -6.47 23.29 2.59
C THR A 98 -5.34 23.12 3.60
N LEU A 99 -4.79 21.91 3.73
CA LEU A 99 -3.56 21.72 4.50
C LEU A 99 -2.40 22.50 3.88
N SER A 100 -1.59 23.12 4.74
CA SER A 100 -0.26 23.58 4.38
C SER A 100 0.70 22.39 4.27
N TRP A 101 1.95 22.64 3.87
CA TRP A 101 2.99 21.60 3.96
C TRP A 101 3.22 21.12 5.39
N LEU A 102 3.10 22.01 6.37
CA LEU A 102 3.24 21.67 7.79
C LEU A 102 2.04 20.82 8.25
N GLY A 103 0.83 21.17 7.81
CA GLY A 103 -0.37 20.37 8.05
C GLY A 103 -0.27 18.96 7.47
N LEU A 104 0.20 18.83 6.22
CA LEU A 104 0.44 17.53 5.59
C LEU A 104 1.47 16.71 6.36
N TRP A 105 2.56 17.34 6.78
CA TRP A 105 3.64 16.68 7.50
C TRP A 105 3.20 16.21 8.89
N VAL A 106 2.52 17.06 9.68
CA VAL A 106 2.00 16.70 11.02
C VAL A 106 0.95 15.60 10.91
N ALA A 107 -0.05 15.76 10.03
CA ALA A 107 -1.12 14.78 9.86
C ALA A 107 -0.58 13.41 9.43
N ARG A 108 0.47 13.36 8.58
CA ARG A 108 1.16 12.13 8.22
C ARG A 108 1.74 11.41 9.44
N GLN A 109 2.40 12.13 10.36
CA GLN A 109 2.97 11.53 11.57
C GLN A 109 1.86 10.96 12.46
N ILE A 110 0.80 11.73 12.68
CA ILE A 110 -0.35 11.32 13.50
C ILE A 110 -1.00 10.05 12.94
N ILE A 111 -1.20 9.99 11.62
CA ILE A 111 -1.78 8.79 10.98
C ILE A 111 -0.85 7.61 11.15
N ALA A 112 0.46 7.76 10.89
CA ALA A 112 1.42 6.68 11.07
C ALA A 112 1.44 6.15 12.51
N GLU A 113 1.38 7.03 13.51
CA GLU A 113 1.33 6.67 14.93
C GLU A 113 0.03 5.98 15.33
N THR A 114 -1.10 6.44 14.79
CA THR A 114 -2.43 5.95 15.18
C THR A 114 -2.80 4.65 14.48
N THR A 115 -2.41 4.49 13.22
CA THR A 115 -2.85 3.38 12.36
C THR A 115 -1.73 2.40 12.04
N GLY A 116 -0.48 2.76 12.32
CA GLY A 116 0.70 2.01 11.91
C GLY A 116 1.01 2.12 10.41
N GLN A 117 0.23 2.90 9.65
CA GLN A 117 0.40 3.05 8.21
C GLN A 117 1.36 4.22 7.90
N ASP A 118 2.54 3.89 7.40
CA ASP A 118 3.44 4.91 6.88
C ASP A 118 3.01 5.35 5.48
N ILE A 119 2.82 6.65 5.29
CA ILE A 119 2.37 7.23 4.02
C ILE A 119 3.59 7.73 3.27
N PRO A 120 3.92 7.21 2.09
CA PRO A 120 5.16 7.60 1.42
C PRO A 120 5.23 9.11 1.13
N VAL A 121 6.45 9.64 1.11
CA VAL A 121 6.72 10.98 0.58
C VAL A 121 7.36 10.81 -0.78
N MET A 122 6.91 11.55 -1.79
CA MET A 122 7.51 11.47 -3.13
C MET A 122 9.03 11.72 -3.06
N GLY A 123 9.81 10.81 -3.64
CA GLY A 123 11.27 10.78 -3.63
C GLY A 123 11.91 10.15 -2.39
N SER A 124 11.13 9.74 -1.38
CA SER A 124 11.66 9.12 -0.16
C SER A 124 12.26 7.74 -0.38
N LEU A 125 11.91 7.06 -1.48
CA LEU A 125 12.41 5.72 -1.78
C LEU A 125 13.73 5.75 -2.54
N ALA A 126 14.29 6.91 -2.91
CA ALA A 126 15.48 7.01 -3.77
C ALA A 126 16.68 6.16 -3.28
N GLY A 127 16.88 6.04 -1.96
CA GLY A 127 17.94 5.24 -1.35
C GLY A 127 17.54 3.83 -0.91
N ALA A 128 16.30 3.40 -1.15
CA ALA A 128 15.75 2.14 -0.64
C ALA A 128 16.25 0.92 -1.43
N ASP A 129 16.17 -0.29 -0.86
CA ASP A 129 16.34 -1.52 -1.65
C ASP A 129 15.09 -1.83 -2.50
N ALA A 130 15.18 -2.76 -3.44
CA ALA A 130 14.08 -3.10 -4.32
C ALA A 130 12.84 -3.63 -3.57
N ALA A 131 13.01 -4.39 -2.49
CA ALA A 131 11.88 -4.89 -1.71
C ALA A 131 11.09 -3.74 -1.06
N THR A 132 11.81 -2.77 -0.50
CA THR A 132 11.24 -1.56 0.10
C THR A 132 10.61 -0.65 -0.95
N LEU A 133 11.24 -0.50 -2.12
CA LEU A 133 10.67 0.21 -3.26
C LEU A 133 9.32 -0.40 -3.65
N LEU A 134 9.28 -1.71 -3.92
CA LEU A 134 8.07 -2.42 -4.32
C LEU A 134 7.00 -2.40 -3.23
N HIS A 135 7.39 -2.36 -1.95
CA HIS A 135 6.46 -2.22 -0.84
C HIS A 135 5.79 -0.84 -0.82
N GLY A 136 6.57 0.23 -1.02
CA GLY A 136 6.06 1.60 -1.05
C GLY A 136 5.20 1.89 -2.27
N LEU A 137 5.61 1.45 -3.46
CA LEU A 137 4.89 1.70 -4.72
C LEU A 137 3.48 1.09 -4.78
N ARG A 138 3.14 0.18 -3.86
CA ARG A 138 1.77 -0.36 -3.72
C ARG A 138 0.74 0.74 -3.47
N SER A 139 1.12 1.84 -2.80
CA SER A 139 0.20 2.95 -2.53
C SER A 139 0.25 4.06 -3.59
N TYR A 140 1.17 3.97 -4.56
CA TYR A 140 1.33 5.00 -5.58
C TYR A 140 0.31 4.79 -6.72
N PRO A 141 -0.38 5.86 -7.16
CA PRO A 141 -1.10 5.84 -8.42
C PRO A 141 -0.16 5.46 -9.57
N GLU A 142 -0.65 4.69 -10.54
CA GLU A 142 0.14 4.22 -11.69
C GLU A 142 0.89 5.36 -12.40
N SER A 143 0.21 6.50 -12.59
CA SER A 143 0.78 7.70 -13.22
C SER A 143 1.96 8.33 -12.46
N GLU A 144 2.11 8.05 -11.17
CA GLU A 144 3.18 8.60 -10.32
C GLU A 144 4.32 7.62 -10.06
N ARG A 145 4.13 6.31 -10.30
CA ARG A 145 5.17 5.29 -10.07
C ARG A 145 6.43 5.55 -10.90
N GLY A 146 6.27 6.04 -12.13
CA GLY A 146 7.39 6.36 -13.02
C GLY A 146 8.28 7.48 -12.47
N GLU A 147 7.72 8.47 -11.77
CA GLU A 147 8.49 9.55 -11.15
C GLU A 147 9.34 9.03 -9.99
N GLU A 148 8.75 8.24 -9.09
CA GLU A 148 9.47 7.65 -7.96
C GLU A 148 10.55 6.67 -8.44
N LEU A 149 10.23 5.84 -9.44
CA LEU A 149 11.19 4.91 -10.05
C LEU A 149 12.38 5.67 -10.66
N ALA A 150 12.14 6.77 -11.38
CA ALA A 150 13.21 7.60 -11.94
C ALA A 150 14.09 8.20 -10.83
N GLY A 151 13.50 8.59 -9.70
CA GLY A 151 14.24 9.02 -8.50
C GLY A 151 15.13 7.91 -7.92
N TRP A 152 14.61 6.70 -7.83
CA TRP A 152 15.35 5.51 -7.36
C TRP A 152 16.48 5.09 -8.28
N LEU A 153 16.32 5.27 -9.60
CA LEU A 153 17.32 4.91 -10.61
C LEU A 153 18.43 5.94 -10.80
N LYS A 154 18.29 7.17 -10.28
CA LYS A 154 19.17 8.31 -10.60
C LYS A 154 20.67 8.02 -10.52
N ASP A 155 21.09 7.24 -9.52
CA ASP A 155 22.49 6.89 -9.26
C ASP A 155 22.74 5.37 -9.33
N ARG A 156 21.89 4.62 -10.04
CA ARG A 156 21.96 3.16 -10.19
C ARG A 156 22.26 2.73 -11.62
N ASP A 157 22.95 1.60 -11.76
CA ASP A 157 23.02 0.88 -13.03
C ASP A 157 21.67 0.21 -13.31
N GLU A 158 21.09 0.45 -14.48
CA GLU A 158 19.75 -0.04 -14.83
C GLU A 158 19.68 -1.57 -14.81
N ARG A 159 20.72 -2.26 -15.31
CA ARG A 159 20.75 -3.71 -15.32
C ARG A 159 20.82 -4.28 -13.90
N ALA A 160 21.67 -3.70 -13.04
CA ALA A 160 21.73 -4.07 -11.64
C ALA A 160 20.38 -3.84 -10.93
N ALA A 161 19.70 -2.75 -11.24
CA ALA A 161 18.37 -2.43 -10.71
C ALA A 161 17.30 -3.44 -11.16
N VAL A 162 17.31 -3.83 -12.45
CA VAL A 162 16.43 -4.89 -12.99
C VAL A 162 16.68 -6.22 -12.27
N ASP A 163 17.94 -6.62 -12.12
CA ASP A 163 18.31 -7.86 -11.43
C ASP A 163 17.91 -7.81 -9.94
N GLU A 164 18.05 -6.66 -9.28
CA GLU A 164 17.61 -6.43 -7.89
C GLU A 164 16.09 -6.60 -7.74
N ILE A 165 15.29 -5.95 -8.59
CA ILE A 165 13.82 -6.07 -8.61
C ILE A 165 13.40 -7.52 -8.86
N ALA A 166 13.98 -8.17 -9.87
CA ALA A 166 13.66 -9.56 -10.20
C ALA A 166 13.96 -10.51 -9.03
N SER A 167 15.08 -10.29 -8.32
CA SER A 167 15.51 -11.17 -7.22
C SER A 167 14.56 -11.19 -6.02
N VAL A 168 13.81 -10.09 -5.78
CA VAL A 168 12.92 -9.98 -4.62
C VAL A 168 11.49 -10.44 -4.91
N LEU A 169 11.11 -10.61 -6.19
CA LEU A 169 9.73 -10.90 -6.57
C LEU A 169 9.16 -12.13 -5.87
N ALA A 170 9.96 -13.18 -5.65
CA ALA A 170 9.52 -14.39 -4.96
C ALA A 170 9.04 -14.13 -3.52
N ALA A 171 9.69 -13.21 -2.80
CA ALA A 171 9.56 -13.04 -1.36
C ALA A 171 8.64 -11.89 -0.93
N VAL A 172 8.41 -10.90 -1.81
CA VAL A 172 7.55 -9.75 -1.50
C VAL A 172 6.06 -10.13 -1.46
N SER A 173 5.23 -9.23 -0.94
CA SER A 173 3.78 -9.43 -0.90
C SER A 173 3.17 -9.54 -2.31
N PRO A 174 2.02 -10.19 -2.48
CA PRO A 174 1.32 -10.30 -3.76
C PRO A 174 1.14 -8.97 -4.51
N LEU A 175 0.75 -7.88 -3.83
CA LEU A 175 0.63 -6.58 -4.50
C LEU A 175 1.99 -5.98 -4.87
N SER A 176 3.02 -6.10 -4.03
CA SER A 176 4.38 -5.68 -4.40
C SER A 176 4.93 -6.47 -5.58
N ARG A 177 4.60 -7.77 -5.67
CA ARG A 177 4.95 -8.64 -6.79
C ARG A 177 4.25 -8.18 -8.07
N ALA A 178 2.97 -7.84 -7.99
CA ALA A 178 2.21 -7.28 -9.10
C ALA A 178 2.88 -6.01 -9.65
N VAL A 179 3.20 -5.07 -8.77
CA VAL A 179 3.90 -3.82 -9.12
C VAL A 179 5.27 -4.13 -9.73
N GLY A 180 6.05 -5.05 -9.15
CA GLY A 180 7.37 -5.38 -9.68
C GLY A 180 7.33 -6.00 -11.08
N VAL A 181 6.35 -6.87 -11.37
CA VAL A 181 6.14 -7.42 -12.72
C VAL A 181 5.75 -6.32 -13.71
N GLU A 182 4.84 -5.42 -13.33
CA GLU A 182 4.44 -4.25 -14.12
C GLU A 182 5.66 -3.38 -14.45
N LEU A 183 6.46 -2.99 -13.46
CA LEU A 183 7.66 -2.18 -13.67
C LEU A 183 8.66 -2.87 -14.62
N LEU A 184 8.98 -4.14 -14.39
CA LEU A 184 9.87 -4.90 -15.26
C LEU A 184 9.34 -4.97 -16.70
N SER A 185 8.03 -5.09 -16.89
CA SER A 185 7.43 -5.17 -18.22
C SER A 185 7.35 -3.82 -18.95
N ALA A 186 7.14 -2.72 -18.23
CA ALA A 186 6.79 -1.43 -18.82
C ALA A 186 7.93 -0.41 -18.79
N ALA A 187 8.79 -0.44 -17.77
CA ALA A 187 9.77 0.62 -17.52
C ALA A 187 11.19 0.32 -18.00
N PHE A 188 11.56 -0.96 -18.15
CA PHE A 188 12.94 -1.40 -18.41
C PHE A 188 13.16 -2.04 -19.79
N GLY A 189 12.21 -1.86 -20.72
CA GLY A 189 12.35 -2.33 -22.10
C GLY A 189 12.77 -3.80 -22.23
N GLU A 190 13.85 -4.03 -22.98
CA GLU A 190 14.33 -5.38 -23.31
C GLU A 190 15.00 -6.09 -22.12
N GLU A 191 15.71 -5.34 -21.28
CA GLU A 191 16.36 -5.82 -20.06
C GLU A 191 15.33 -6.39 -19.09
N GLY A 192 14.24 -5.64 -18.88
CA GLY A 192 13.10 -6.06 -18.07
C GLY A 192 12.40 -7.30 -18.64
N ARG A 193 12.15 -7.33 -19.96
CA ARG A 193 11.59 -8.50 -20.65
C ARG A 193 12.44 -9.76 -20.41
N ARG A 194 13.76 -9.67 -20.59
CA ARG A 194 14.67 -10.81 -20.35
C ARG A 194 14.69 -11.25 -18.90
N ALA A 195 14.54 -10.34 -17.94
CA ALA A 195 14.46 -10.69 -16.53
C ALA A 195 13.17 -11.47 -16.23
N LEU A 196 12.04 -11.04 -16.77
CA LEU A 196 10.77 -11.76 -16.66
C LEU A 196 10.83 -13.13 -17.35
N ASP A 197 11.42 -13.22 -18.54
CA ASP A 197 11.58 -14.49 -19.26
C ASP A 197 12.37 -15.52 -18.44
N ARG A 198 13.42 -15.10 -17.70
CA ARG A 198 14.15 -16.00 -16.79
C ARG A 198 13.28 -16.53 -15.65
N LEU A 199 12.40 -15.70 -15.11
CA LEU A 199 11.53 -16.06 -14.00
C LEU A 199 10.35 -16.94 -14.42
N LEU A 200 10.03 -17.03 -15.71
CA LEU A 200 8.99 -17.94 -16.19
C LEU A 200 9.33 -19.41 -15.87
N GLU A 201 10.61 -19.77 -15.77
CA GLU A 201 11.02 -21.14 -15.42
C GLU A 201 10.82 -21.47 -13.92
N GLU A 202 10.65 -20.46 -13.07
CA GLU A 202 10.45 -20.67 -11.62
C GLU A 202 9.03 -21.23 -11.35
N PRO A 203 8.89 -22.37 -10.66
CA PRO A 203 7.58 -22.89 -10.29
C PRO A 203 6.78 -21.86 -9.47
N LYS A 204 5.47 -21.78 -9.69
CA LYS A 204 4.54 -20.85 -9.02
C LYS A 204 4.76 -19.38 -9.38
N LEU A 205 5.95 -18.82 -9.14
CA LEU A 205 6.29 -17.44 -9.52
C LEU A 205 6.15 -17.23 -11.03
N GLY A 206 6.71 -18.14 -11.83
CA GLY A 206 6.60 -18.10 -13.29
C GLY A 206 5.17 -18.24 -13.77
N ALA A 207 4.31 -18.99 -13.07
CA ALA A 207 2.88 -19.06 -13.37
C ALA A 207 2.15 -17.74 -13.08
N VAL A 208 2.47 -17.05 -11.98
CA VAL A 208 1.94 -15.72 -11.67
C VAL A 208 2.38 -14.70 -12.72
N ILE A 209 3.66 -14.71 -13.09
CA ILE A 209 4.20 -13.83 -14.13
C ILE A 209 3.52 -14.10 -15.47
N ALA A 210 3.41 -15.37 -15.88
CA ALA A 210 2.73 -15.75 -17.12
C ALA A 210 1.27 -15.27 -17.15
N ALA A 211 0.53 -15.46 -16.07
CA ALA A 211 -0.86 -15.01 -15.96
C ALA A 211 -0.97 -13.48 -16.08
N ARG A 212 -0.09 -12.72 -15.43
CA ARG A 212 -0.06 -11.24 -15.49
C ARG A 212 0.33 -10.71 -16.87
N LEU A 213 1.21 -11.40 -17.58
CA LEU A 213 1.66 -11.02 -18.92
C LEU A 213 0.78 -11.55 -20.06
N GLY A 214 -0.30 -12.28 -19.74
CA GLY A 214 -1.18 -12.89 -20.75
C GLY A 214 -0.50 -13.98 -21.59
N ARG A 215 0.39 -14.77 -21.00
CA ARG A 215 1.14 -15.86 -21.65
C ARG A 215 0.33 -17.16 -21.58
N GLU A 216 -0.74 -17.23 -22.37
CA GLU A 216 -1.69 -18.35 -22.40
C GLU A 216 -1.07 -19.69 -22.84
N GLU A 217 0.08 -19.66 -23.50
CA GLU A 217 0.81 -20.85 -23.93
C GLU A 217 1.39 -21.66 -22.77
N ARG A 218 1.57 -21.04 -21.60
CA ARG A 218 2.01 -21.75 -20.39
C ARG A 218 0.86 -22.61 -19.88
N GLN A 219 1.14 -23.89 -19.63
CA GLN A 219 0.20 -24.83 -19.03
C GLN A 219 0.54 -25.02 -17.54
N PRO A 220 0.04 -24.17 -16.63
CA PRO A 220 0.31 -24.31 -15.20
C PRO A 220 -0.28 -25.60 -14.65
N SER A 221 0.43 -26.23 -13.74
CA SER A 221 -0.10 -27.34 -12.94
C SER A 221 -1.29 -26.89 -12.06
N PRO A 222 -2.14 -27.81 -11.58
CA PRO A 222 -3.23 -27.45 -10.67
C PRO A 222 -2.78 -26.70 -9.40
N GLU A 223 -1.58 -27.00 -8.88
CA GLU A 223 -1.00 -26.30 -7.73
C GLU A 223 -0.62 -24.86 -8.09
N GLU A 224 -0.02 -24.64 -9.26
CA GLU A 224 0.30 -23.32 -9.77
C GLU A 224 -0.96 -22.49 -10.05
N ILE A 225 -2.01 -23.09 -10.60
CA ILE A 225 -3.30 -22.41 -10.80
C ILE A 225 -3.85 -21.91 -9.45
N ALA A 226 -3.85 -22.77 -8.42
CA ALA A 226 -4.29 -22.37 -7.08
C ALA A 226 -3.41 -21.24 -6.53
N TRP A 227 -2.09 -21.29 -6.74
CA TRP A 227 -1.16 -20.25 -6.31
C TRP A 227 -1.43 -18.91 -7.01
N VAL A 228 -1.65 -18.91 -8.32
CA VAL A 228 -1.99 -17.71 -9.11
C VAL A 228 -3.27 -17.05 -8.61
N LEU A 229 -4.33 -17.85 -8.42
CA LEU A 229 -5.61 -17.33 -7.95
C LEU A 229 -5.49 -16.69 -6.57
N VAL A 230 -4.74 -17.31 -5.65
CA VAL A 230 -4.51 -16.74 -4.32
C VAL A 230 -3.65 -15.47 -4.38
N ASP A 231 -2.57 -15.45 -5.18
CA ASP A 231 -1.71 -14.26 -5.33
C ASP A 231 -2.51 -13.07 -5.90
N MET A 232 -3.30 -13.29 -6.94
CA MET A 232 -4.14 -12.24 -7.53
C MET A 232 -5.21 -11.74 -6.57
N ALA A 233 -5.90 -12.64 -5.86
CA ALA A 233 -6.89 -12.26 -4.85
C ALA A 233 -6.25 -11.49 -3.69
N ALA A 234 -5.10 -11.94 -3.19
CA ALA A 234 -4.37 -11.27 -2.13
C ALA A 234 -3.85 -9.90 -2.55
N ALA A 235 -3.41 -9.73 -3.81
CA ALA A 235 -2.99 -8.44 -4.32
C ALA A 235 -4.16 -7.42 -4.34
N LEU A 236 -5.37 -7.86 -4.70
CA LEU A 236 -6.58 -7.02 -4.65
C LEU A 236 -6.94 -6.64 -3.21
N LEU A 237 -6.84 -7.58 -2.27
CA LEU A 237 -7.07 -7.30 -0.85
C LEU A 237 -6.05 -6.31 -0.28
N GLU A 238 -4.78 -6.45 -0.65
CA GLU A 238 -3.71 -5.54 -0.23
C GLU A 238 -3.86 -4.13 -0.79
N PHE A 239 -4.44 -3.97 -1.99
CA PHE A 239 -4.61 -2.67 -2.63
C PHE A 239 -5.55 -1.77 -1.83
N GLY A 240 -6.56 -2.37 -1.20
CA GLY A 240 -7.56 -1.66 -0.43
C GLY A 240 -8.65 -1.08 -1.34
N GLY A 241 -9.88 -1.50 -1.08
CA GLY A 241 -11.11 -1.10 -1.74
C GLY A 241 -12.28 -1.62 -0.90
N GLU A 242 -13.52 -1.33 -1.29
CA GLU A 242 -14.65 -1.91 -0.55
C GLU A 242 -14.59 -3.45 -0.67
N THR A 243 -14.65 -4.17 0.45
CA THR A 243 -14.47 -5.63 0.47
C THR A 243 -15.43 -6.35 -0.49
N GLY A 244 -16.62 -5.78 -0.72
CA GLY A 244 -17.57 -6.25 -1.73
C GLY A 244 -17.04 -6.16 -3.17
N GLU A 245 -16.44 -5.03 -3.56
CA GLU A 245 -15.82 -4.84 -4.89
C GLU A 245 -14.64 -5.78 -5.10
N VAL A 246 -13.85 -6.04 -4.05
CA VAL A 246 -12.75 -7.00 -4.11
C VAL A 246 -13.28 -8.42 -4.35
N ILE A 247 -14.35 -8.82 -3.66
CA ILE A 247 -15.01 -10.11 -3.87
C ILE A 247 -15.58 -10.23 -5.29
N GLU A 248 -16.26 -9.19 -5.79
CA GLU A 248 -16.78 -9.17 -7.16
C GLU A 248 -15.66 -9.25 -8.21
N SER A 249 -14.54 -8.58 -7.97
CA SER A 249 -13.36 -8.64 -8.83
C SER A 249 -12.75 -10.04 -8.87
N ILE A 250 -12.64 -10.72 -7.72
CA ILE A 250 -12.16 -12.10 -7.65
C ILE A 250 -13.16 -13.07 -8.29
N ALA A 251 -14.46 -12.78 -8.21
CA ALA A 251 -15.49 -13.59 -8.82
C ALA A 251 -15.40 -13.61 -10.36
N MET A 252 -14.74 -12.63 -11.00
CA MET A 252 -14.49 -12.58 -12.45
C MET A 252 -15.76 -12.82 -13.31
N GLY A 253 -16.94 -12.41 -12.83
CA GLY A 253 -18.22 -12.64 -13.50
C GLY A 253 -18.73 -14.10 -13.50
N MET A 254 -18.08 -15.00 -12.76
CA MET A 254 -18.49 -16.40 -12.62
C MET A 254 -19.80 -16.54 -11.85
N LYS A 255 -20.58 -17.59 -12.14
CA LYS A 255 -21.76 -17.93 -11.33
C LYS A 255 -21.35 -18.53 -9.98
N ALA A 256 -22.22 -18.45 -8.98
CA ALA A 256 -21.92 -18.96 -7.63
C ALA A 256 -21.46 -20.43 -7.58
N GLU A 257 -22.00 -21.30 -8.44
CA GLU A 257 -21.57 -22.71 -8.53
C GLU A 257 -20.14 -22.85 -9.07
N GLU A 258 -19.80 -22.09 -10.11
CA GLU A 258 -18.47 -22.05 -10.70
C GLU A 258 -17.46 -21.48 -9.69
N GLN A 259 -17.82 -20.39 -9.01
CA GLN A 259 -17.01 -19.80 -7.95
C GLN A 259 -16.75 -20.79 -6.79
N ALA A 260 -17.78 -21.51 -6.34
CA ALA A 260 -17.63 -22.51 -5.30
C ALA A 260 -16.66 -23.63 -5.72
N GLY A 261 -16.68 -24.03 -7.00
CA GLY A 261 -15.70 -24.93 -7.60
C GLY A 261 -14.27 -24.37 -7.55
N THR A 262 -14.09 -23.11 -7.93
CA THR A 262 -12.80 -22.41 -7.87
C THR A 262 -12.27 -22.27 -6.44
N ILE A 263 -13.12 -21.91 -5.48
CA ILE A 263 -12.71 -21.81 -4.08
C ILE A 263 -12.24 -23.15 -3.53
N ALA A 264 -12.89 -24.24 -3.93
CA ALA A 264 -12.49 -25.58 -3.50
C ALA A 264 -11.07 -25.94 -3.94
N ILE A 265 -10.57 -25.38 -5.06
CA ILE A 265 -9.22 -25.65 -5.54
C ILE A 265 -8.14 -24.84 -4.81
N LEU A 266 -8.48 -23.70 -4.18
CA LEU A 266 -7.49 -22.85 -3.49
C LEU A 266 -6.75 -23.59 -2.36
N ALA A 267 -7.42 -24.56 -1.72
CA ALA A 267 -6.82 -25.37 -0.65
C ALA A 267 -5.73 -26.36 -1.13
N PHE A 268 -5.56 -26.56 -2.44
CA PHE A 268 -4.49 -27.41 -2.97
C PHE A 268 -3.14 -26.68 -3.01
N GLY A 269 -3.15 -25.36 -3.14
CA GLY A 269 -1.94 -24.53 -3.09
C GLY A 269 -1.45 -24.33 -1.66
N ASP A 270 -0.15 -24.17 -1.51
CA ASP A 270 0.55 -23.85 -0.26
C ASP A 270 0.84 -22.34 -0.12
N HIS A 271 0.06 -21.48 -0.80
CA HIS A 271 0.28 -20.03 -0.79
C HIS A 271 0.13 -19.46 0.63
N PRO A 272 1.09 -18.64 1.13
CA PRO A 272 1.03 -18.10 2.49
C PRO A 272 -0.27 -17.33 2.80
N TRP A 273 -0.85 -16.70 1.78
CA TRP A 273 -2.09 -15.92 1.88
C TRP A 273 -3.38 -16.72 1.72
N THR A 274 -3.33 -18.03 1.42
CA THR A 274 -4.55 -18.85 1.18
C THR A 274 -5.51 -18.75 2.35
N GLY A 275 -4.99 -18.81 3.58
CA GLY A 275 -5.82 -18.72 4.78
C GLY A 275 -6.54 -17.38 4.93
N GLN A 276 -5.91 -16.27 4.53
CA GLN A 276 -6.49 -14.93 4.62
C GLN A 276 -7.56 -14.74 3.54
N VAL A 277 -7.25 -15.07 2.29
CA VAL A 277 -8.22 -15.01 1.18
C VAL A 277 -9.48 -15.82 1.51
N LEU A 278 -9.32 -17.04 2.02
CA LEU A 278 -10.46 -17.88 2.40
C LEU A 278 -11.30 -17.28 3.54
N ARG A 279 -10.71 -16.56 4.51
CA ARG A 279 -11.47 -15.92 5.58
C ARG A 279 -12.35 -14.78 5.04
N VAL A 280 -11.80 -13.95 4.17
CA VAL A 280 -12.56 -12.87 3.52
C VAL A 280 -13.79 -13.42 2.79
N PHE A 281 -13.64 -14.53 2.05
CA PHE A 281 -14.77 -15.19 1.40
C PHE A 281 -15.80 -15.76 2.40
N ILE A 282 -15.39 -16.19 3.59
CA ILE A 282 -16.30 -16.71 4.62
C ILE A 282 -17.09 -15.56 5.26
N GLU A 283 -16.44 -14.42 5.47
CA GLU A 283 -16.98 -13.30 6.24
C GLU A 283 -17.83 -12.36 5.39
N HIS A 284 -17.50 -12.20 4.10
CA HIS A 284 -18.09 -11.13 3.28
C HIS A 284 -18.79 -11.59 1.99
N HIS A 285 -18.71 -12.86 1.60
CA HIS A 285 -19.34 -13.31 0.35
C HIS A 285 -20.87 -13.40 0.48
N PRO A 286 -21.66 -12.81 -0.45
CA PRO A 286 -23.13 -12.77 -0.33
C PRO A 286 -23.83 -14.13 -0.56
N ASP A 287 -23.23 -15.03 -1.35
CA ASP A 287 -23.75 -16.40 -1.56
C ASP A 287 -23.16 -17.40 -0.56
N GLU A 288 -24.03 -18.04 0.23
CA GLU A 288 -23.65 -19.02 1.26
C GLU A 288 -23.00 -20.30 0.71
N ARG A 289 -23.24 -20.69 -0.56
CA ARG A 289 -22.59 -21.86 -1.16
C ARG A 289 -21.10 -21.62 -1.31
N VAL A 290 -20.74 -20.41 -1.72
CA VAL A 290 -19.36 -19.97 -1.90
C VAL A 290 -18.66 -19.85 -0.54
N ALA A 291 -19.32 -19.23 0.45
CA ALA A 291 -18.82 -19.18 1.83
C ALA A 291 -18.63 -20.60 2.42
N ALA A 292 -19.58 -21.52 2.21
CA ALA A 292 -19.46 -22.91 2.66
C ALA A 292 -18.30 -23.67 1.99
N ALA A 293 -18.06 -23.43 0.69
CA ALA A 293 -16.90 -23.96 -0.01
C ALA A 293 -15.59 -23.42 0.60
N ALA A 294 -15.53 -22.13 0.93
CA ALA A 294 -14.37 -21.50 1.59
C ALA A 294 -14.13 -22.09 2.98
N ARG A 295 -15.17 -22.31 3.80
CA ARG A 295 -15.06 -23.00 5.10
C ARG A 295 -14.49 -24.42 4.94
N LYS A 296 -14.92 -25.16 3.90
CA LYS A 296 -14.41 -26.51 3.62
C LYS A 296 -12.94 -26.49 3.17
N ALA A 297 -12.60 -25.56 2.29
CA ALA A 297 -11.23 -25.33 1.82
C ALA A 297 -10.29 -24.97 2.99
N LEU A 298 -10.72 -24.07 3.89
CA LEU A 298 -9.92 -23.65 5.05
C LEU A 298 -9.68 -24.80 6.04
N ARG A 299 -10.69 -25.65 6.27
CA ARG A 299 -10.51 -26.87 7.07
C ARG A 299 -9.51 -27.84 6.42
N ARG A 300 -9.57 -27.99 5.10
CA ARG A 300 -8.64 -28.84 4.35
C ARG A 300 -7.21 -28.30 4.40
N LEU A 301 -7.03 -26.99 4.25
CA LEU A 301 -5.73 -26.33 4.34
C LEU A 301 -5.04 -26.63 5.68
N ARG A 302 -5.77 -26.50 6.80
CA ARG A 302 -5.26 -26.83 8.13
C ARG A 302 -4.85 -28.31 8.24
N GLY A 303 -5.71 -29.23 7.79
CA GLY A 303 -5.38 -30.66 7.81
C GLY A 303 -4.20 -31.05 6.90
N LEU A 304 -3.96 -30.33 5.80
CA LEU A 304 -2.78 -30.54 4.95
C LEU A 304 -1.50 -29.99 5.58
N ALA A 305 -1.57 -28.87 6.31
CA ALA A 305 -0.44 -28.34 7.05
C ALA A 305 0.01 -29.32 8.16
N ASP A 306 -0.94 -29.94 8.86
CA ASP A 306 -0.68 -30.94 9.90
C ASP A 306 0.00 -32.22 9.36
N LEU A 307 -0.12 -32.50 8.06
CA LEU A 307 0.52 -33.65 7.40
C LEU A 307 1.91 -33.33 6.81
N ARG A 308 2.26 -32.04 6.70
CA ARG A 308 3.52 -31.55 6.12
C ARG A 308 4.56 -31.15 7.17
N GLY A 309 4.13 -30.95 8.43
CA GLY A 309 4.99 -30.75 9.60
C GLY A 309 5.35 -32.05 10.29
#